data_AF-A0A5Q0ELD0-F1
#
_entry.id   AF-A0A5Q0ELD0-F1
#
_cell.length_a   1.000
_cell.length_b   1.000
_cell.length_c   1.000
_cell.angle_alpha   90.00
_cell.angle_beta   90.00
_cell.angle_gamma   90.00
#
_symmetry.space_group_name_H-M   'P 1'
#
loop_
_entity.id
_entity.type
_entity.pdbx_description
1 polymer ?
#
loop_
_entity_poly.entity_id
_entity_poly.type
_entity_poly.pdbx_seq_one_letter_code
_entity_poly.pdbx_strand_id
1 'polypeptide(L)'
;MAVRRARSAQEYGEMVKQAVFEIADLRDCLEYEMEDLQRLPDFLDPLQEGIQQVYDAMCAGSYHFGREDLAFMDLALEHADDIPFLFLLKRINETHRRGIDVDGEDE
;
A
#
# COMPACT_ATOMS: atom_id res chain seq x y z
N MET A 1 -6.03 -0.58 18.07
CA MET A 1 -5.28 0.66 17.82
C MET A 1 -5.87 1.31 16.58
N ALA A 2 -6.22 2.60 16.63
CA ALA A 2 -6.73 3.30 15.45
C ALA A 2 -5.63 3.44 14.40
N VAL A 3 -5.96 3.17 13.14
CA VAL A 3 -5.04 3.37 12.01
C VAL A 3 -4.91 4.88 11.78
N ARG A 4 -3.72 5.44 11.99
CA ARG A 4 -3.47 6.88 11.80
C ARG A 4 -3.55 7.24 10.32
N ARG A 5 -4.50 8.08 9.91
CA ARG A 5 -4.62 8.52 8.51
C ARG A 5 -3.53 9.53 8.14
N ALA A 6 -3.37 9.82 6.85
CA ALA A 6 -2.49 10.89 6.39
C ALA A 6 -3.02 12.26 6.80
N ARG A 7 -2.13 13.15 7.24
CA ARG A 7 -2.47 14.55 7.59
C ARG A 7 -2.47 15.51 6.42
N SER A 8 -1.87 15.12 5.30
CA SER A 8 -1.84 15.92 4.07
C SER A 8 -1.78 15.02 2.84
N ALA A 9 -2.07 15.60 1.66
CA ALA A 9 -1.92 14.91 0.38
C ALA A 9 -0.45 14.52 0.11
N GLN A 10 0.50 15.34 0.58
CA GLN A 10 1.92 15.04 0.49
C GLN A 10 2.29 13.85 1.38
N GLU A 11 1.81 13.82 2.62
CA GLU A 11 2.03 12.67 3.52
C GLU A 11 1.41 11.40 2.94
N TYR A 12 0.24 11.51 2.32
CA TYR A 12 -0.39 10.37 1.65
C TYR A 12 0.42 9.88 0.45
N GLY A 13 0.93 10.78 -0.39
CA GLY A 13 1.83 10.45 -1.49
C GLY A 13 3.11 9.77 -1.01
N GLU A 14 3.69 10.23 0.10
CA GLU A 14 4.86 9.59 0.71
C GLU A 14 4.53 8.19 1.25
N MET A 15 3.34 7.95 1.82
CA MET A 15 2.92 6.61 2.21
C MET A 15 2.81 5.65 1.03
N VAL A 16 2.19 6.09 -0.06
CA VAL A 16 2.06 5.27 -1.28
C VAL A 16 3.43 4.99 -1.89
N LYS A 17 4.29 6.01 -1.95
CA LYS A 17 5.69 5.85 -2.39
C LYS A 17 6.45 4.86 -1.51
N GLN A 18 6.28 4.93 -0.19
CA GLN A 18 6.85 3.95 0.74
C GLN A 18 6.34 2.54 0.41
N ALA A 19 5.04 2.36 0.15
CA ALA A 19 4.49 1.05 -0.20
C ALA A 19 5.08 0.47 -1.51
N VAL A 20 5.38 1.33 -2.50
CA VAL A 20 6.10 0.93 -3.73
C VAL A 20 7.51 0.43 -3.41
N PHE A 21 8.22 1.07 -2.47
CA PHE A 21 9.53 0.59 -2.04
C PHE A 21 9.44 -0.73 -1.27
N GLU A 22 8.50 -0.85 -0.33
CA GLU A 22 8.38 -2.04 0.51
C GLU A 22 8.00 -3.30 -0.29
N ILE A 23 7.13 -3.19 -1.30
CA ILE A 23 6.81 -4.33 -2.17
C ILE A 23 8.00 -4.74 -3.05
N ALA A 24 8.82 -3.77 -3.50
CA ALA A 24 10.03 -4.05 -4.25
C ALA A 24 11.13 -4.68 -3.37
N ASP A 25 11.26 -4.23 -2.12
CA ASP A 25 12.18 -4.79 -1.14
C ASP A 25 11.78 -6.21 -0.74
N LEU A 26 10.48 -6.44 -0.46
CA LEU A 26 9.94 -7.78 -0.21
C LEU A 26 10.25 -8.73 -1.37
N ARG A 27 10.07 -8.25 -2.60
CA ARG A 27 10.40 -9.00 -3.80
C ARG A 27 11.89 -9.36 -3.84
N ASP A 28 12.79 -8.41 -3.63
CA ASP A 28 14.23 -8.65 -3.64
C ASP A 28 14.64 -9.65 -2.55
N CYS A 29 14.06 -9.54 -1.34
CA CYS A 29 14.25 -10.52 -0.27
C CYS A 29 13.84 -11.93 -0.70
N LEU A 30 12.64 -12.09 -1.26
CA LEU A 30 12.15 -13.38 -1.74
C LEU A 30 13.02 -13.92 -2.89
N GLU A 31 13.42 -13.07 -3.84
CA GLU A 31 14.32 -13.46 -4.94
C GLU A 31 15.69 -13.92 -4.43
N TYR A 32 16.22 -13.28 -3.37
CA TYR A 32 17.48 -13.66 -2.73
C TYR A 32 17.37 -14.98 -1.95
N GLU A 33 16.26 -15.20 -1.22
CA GLU A 33 16.02 -16.45 -0.49
C GLU A 33 15.76 -17.65 -1.42
N MET A 34 15.28 -17.39 -2.64
CA MET A 34 14.91 -18.41 -3.64
C MET A 34 16.06 -18.91 -4.52
N GLU A 35 17.29 -18.99 -3.99
CA GLU A 35 18.55 -19.31 -4.71
C GLU A 35 18.52 -20.51 -5.69
N ASP A 36 17.56 -21.46 -5.61
CA ASP A 36 17.58 -22.67 -6.43
C ASP A 36 16.31 -23.04 -7.24
N LEU A 37 15.08 -22.94 -6.76
CA LEU A 37 13.88 -23.31 -7.55
C LEU A 37 12.60 -23.01 -6.76
N GLN A 38 12.02 -21.83 -6.92
CA GLN A 38 10.60 -21.61 -6.69
C GLN A 38 10.20 -20.25 -7.28
N ARG A 39 9.07 -20.24 -7.98
CA ARG A 39 8.50 -19.00 -8.54
C ARG A 39 8.13 -18.06 -7.38
N LEU A 40 8.26 -16.75 -7.59
CA LEU A 40 7.73 -15.75 -6.66
C LEU A 40 6.25 -16.04 -6.35
N PRO A 41 5.77 -15.69 -5.14
CA PRO A 41 4.37 -15.88 -4.79
C PRO A 41 3.44 -15.21 -5.80
N ASP A 42 2.38 -15.90 -6.24
CA ASP A 42 1.48 -15.40 -7.28
C ASP A 42 0.72 -14.10 -6.88
N PHE A 43 0.70 -13.75 -5.58
CA PHE A 43 0.13 -12.50 -5.09
C PHE A 43 1.04 -11.28 -5.30
N LEU A 44 2.35 -11.48 -5.48
CA LEU A 44 3.34 -10.41 -5.46
C LEU A 44 3.16 -9.45 -6.65
N ASP A 45 3.05 -10.00 -7.86
CA ASP A 45 2.81 -9.23 -9.09
C ASP A 45 1.51 -8.40 -9.05
N PRO A 46 0.32 -8.98 -8.77
CA PRO A 46 -0.92 -8.20 -8.71
C PRO A 46 -0.95 -7.19 -7.56
N LEU A 47 -0.30 -7.49 -6.43
CA LEU A 47 -0.18 -6.53 -5.33
C LEU A 47 0.71 -5.35 -5.72
N GLN A 48 1.87 -5.61 -6.33
CA GLN A 48 2.78 -4.58 -6.82
C GLN A 48 2.10 -3.70 -7.87
N GLU A 49 1.40 -4.31 -8.84
CA GLU A 49 0.69 -3.56 -9.87
C GLU A 49 -0.40 -2.66 -9.27
N GLY A 50 -1.17 -3.16 -8.30
CA GLY A 50 -2.21 -2.37 -7.63
C GLY A 50 -1.64 -1.16 -6.88
N ILE A 51 -0.52 -1.32 -6.17
CA ILE A 51 0.16 -0.22 -5.47
C ILE A 51 0.71 0.80 -6.49
N GLN A 52 1.33 0.31 -7.57
CA GLN A 52 1.89 1.15 -8.62
C GLN A 52 0.81 1.97 -9.34
N GLN A 53 -0.35 1.38 -9.63
CA GLN A 53 -1.48 2.10 -10.25
C GLN A 53 -1.94 3.29 -9.39
N VAL A 54 -1.98 3.14 -8.07
CA VAL A 54 -2.31 4.24 -7.16
C VAL A 54 -1.24 5.33 -7.20
N TYR A 55 0.03 4.94 -7.18
CA TYR A 55 1.15 5.87 -7.27
C TYR A 55 1.14 6.64 -8.62
N ASP A 56 0.94 5.94 -9.73
CA ASP A 56 0.91 6.55 -11.06
C ASP A 56 -0.26 7.51 -11.22
N ALA A 57 -1.44 7.16 -10.69
CA ALA A 57 -2.58 8.07 -10.66
C ALA A 57 -2.27 9.34 -9.85
N MET A 58 -1.51 9.23 -8.75
CA MET A 58 -1.09 10.40 -7.97
C MET A 58 -0.10 11.26 -8.73
N CYS A 59 0.91 10.66 -9.37
CA CYS A 59 1.87 11.36 -10.20
C CYS A 59 1.22 12.05 -11.40
N ALA A 60 0.19 11.44 -11.98
CA ALA A 60 -0.61 12.00 -13.06
C ALA A 60 -1.59 13.10 -12.61
N GLY A 61 -1.77 13.29 -11.30
CA GLY A 61 -2.79 14.20 -10.74
C GLY A 61 -4.23 13.78 -11.03
N SER A 62 -4.45 12.53 -11.46
CA SER A 62 -5.77 11.94 -11.74
C SER A 62 -6.31 11.14 -10.55
N TYR A 63 -5.53 11.04 -9.47
CA TYR A 63 -5.94 10.34 -8.26
C TYR A 63 -7.07 11.07 -7.52
N HIS A 64 -8.09 10.31 -7.12
CA HIS A 64 -9.21 10.81 -6.32
C HIS A 64 -9.43 9.90 -5.10
N PHE A 65 -9.73 10.51 -3.96
CA PHE A 65 -10.17 9.79 -2.76
C PHE A 65 -11.52 9.12 -3.03
N GLY A 66 -11.67 7.88 -2.57
CA GLY A 66 -12.85 7.06 -2.75
C GLY A 66 -13.58 6.81 -1.43
N ARG A 67 -14.59 5.94 -1.46
CA ARG A 67 -15.25 5.40 -0.26
C ARG A 67 -15.11 3.89 -0.15
N GLU A 68 -14.71 3.27 -1.25
CA GLU A 68 -14.42 1.85 -1.39
C GLU A 68 -12.99 1.54 -1.00
N ASP A 69 -12.72 0.28 -0.69
CA ASP A 69 -11.36 -0.19 -0.48
C ASP A 69 -10.58 -0.21 -1.79
N LEU A 70 -9.27 0.00 -1.73
CA LEU A 70 -8.41 -0.13 -2.92
C LEU A 70 -8.47 -1.57 -3.46
N ALA A 71 -8.45 -1.74 -4.77
CA ALA A 71 -8.65 -3.03 -5.42
C ALA A 71 -7.68 -4.14 -4.94
N PHE A 72 -6.45 -3.76 -4.56
CA PHE A 72 -5.45 -4.70 -4.04
C PHE A 72 -5.64 -5.09 -2.57
N MET A 73 -6.58 -4.47 -1.83
CA MET A 73 -6.72 -4.73 -0.40
C MET A 73 -7.27 -6.11 -0.07
N ASP A 74 -8.14 -6.65 -0.91
CA ASP A 74 -8.67 -8.00 -0.72
C ASP A 74 -7.52 -9.04 -0.75
N LEU A 75 -6.68 -8.93 -1.78
CA LEU A 75 -5.46 -9.72 -1.93
C LEU A 75 -4.47 -9.50 -0.78
N ALA A 76 -4.25 -8.25 -0.37
CA ALA A 76 -3.33 -7.94 0.73
C ALA A 76 -3.81 -8.50 2.07
N LEU A 77 -5.13 -8.59 2.29
CA LEU A 77 -5.69 -9.18 3.50
C LEU A 77 -5.68 -10.71 3.47
N GLU A 78 -5.84 -11.32 2.30
CA GLU A 78 -5.71 -12.78 2.12
C GLU A 78 -4.29 -13.26 2.45
N HIS A 79 -3.27 -12.47 2.05
CA HIS A 79 -1.85 -12.73 2.31
C HIS A 79 -1.29 -11.90 3.47
N ALA A 80 -2.12 -11.59 4.46
CA ALA A 80 -1.76 -10.69 5.55
C ALA A 80 -0.53 -11.14 6.36
N ASP A 81 -0.34 -12.45 6.54
CA ASP A 81 0.78 -13.03 7.28
C ASP A 81 2.11 -12.99 6.49
N ASP A 82 2.04 -12.93 5.15
CA ASP A 82 3.21 -12.89 4.27
C ASP A 82 3.70 -11.46 3.97
N ILE A 83 2.90 -10.43 4.29
CA ILE A 83 3.18 -9.03 3.94
C ILE A 83 3.63 -8.23 5.19
N PRO A 84 4.94 -7.98 5.38
CA PRO A 84 5.46 -7.33 6.59
C PRO A 84 5.01 -5.86 6.72
N PHE A 85 4.66 -5.21 5.61
CA PHE A 85 4.19 -3.82 5.55
C PHE A 85 2.67 -3.69 5.41
N LEU A 86 1.90 -4.73 5.74
CA LEU A 86 0.43 -4.70 5.65
C LEU A 86 -0.19 -3.51 6.42
N PHE A 87 0.44 -3.11 7.53
CA PHE A 87 -0.01 -1.94 8.30
C PHE A 87 -0.01 -0.67 7.46
N LEU A 88 0.95 -0.51 6.54
CA LEU A 88 1.05 0.63 5.63
C LEU A 88 -0.06 0.61 4.60
N LEU A 89 -0.35 -0.56 4.00
CA LEU A 89 -1.45 -0.73 3.05
C LEU A 89 -2.80 -0.41 3.68
N LYS A 90 -3.04 -0.91 4.91
CA LYS A 90 -4.25 -0.56 5.69
C LYS A 90 -4.35 0.93 5.94
N ARG A 91 -3.23 1.60 6.22
CA ARG A 91 -3.15 3.05 6.46
C ARG A 91 -3.45 3.87 5.22
N ILE A 92 -2.92 3.43 4.08
CA ILE A 92 -3.20 4.01 2.76
C ILE A 92 -4.69 3.87 2.47
N ASN A 93 -5.23 2.66 2.62
CA ASN A 93 -6.64 2.37 2.36
C ASN A 93 -7.60 3.16 3.26
N GLU A 94 -7.31 3.28 4.55
CA GLU A 94 -8.13 4.07 5.47
C GLU A 94 -8.12 5.56 5.09
N THR A 95 -6.97 6.08 4.65
CA THR A 95 -6.85 7.45 4.13
C THR A 95 -7.59 7.60 2.81
N HIS A 96 -7.53 6.61 1.92
CA HIS A 96 -8.29 6.60 0.66
C HIS A 96 -9.80 6.73 0.93
N ARG A 97 -10.32 5.93 1.87
CA ARG A 97 -11.76 5.82 2.18
C ARG A 97 -12.36 6.99 2.95
N ARG A 98 -11.59 7.53 3.90
CA ARG A 98 -12.08 8.58 4.82
C ARG A 98 -11.53 9.96 4.46
N GLY A 99 -10.65 10.05 3.48
CA GLY A 99 -9.90 11.26 3.16
C GLY A 99 -8.82 11.57 4.21
N ILE A 100 -8.13 12.68 3.94
CA ILE A 100 -7.04 13.22 4.75
C ILE A 100 -7.58 13.74 6.09
N ASP A 101 -6.84 13.45 7.16
CA ASP A 101 -7.09 13.91 8.51
C ASP A 101 -6.44 15.30 8.71
N VAL A 102 -7.12 16.33 8.20
CA VAL A 102 -6.66 17.74 8.31
C VAL A 102 -6.79 18.30 9.72
N ASP A 103 -7.73 17.77 10.49
CA ASP A 103 -8.00 18.09 11.89
C ASP A 103 -7.32 17.08 12.79
N GLY A 104 -5.99 17.11 12.87
CA GLY A 104 -5.27 16.38 13.91
C GLY A 104 -5.56 16.90 15.33
N GLU A 105 -6.78 17.34 15.61
CA GLU A 105 -7.26 17.83 16.90
C GLU A 105 -7.58 16.63 17.80
N ASP A 106 -6.59 16.35 18.64
CA ASP A 106 -6.72 16.12 20.07
C ASP A 106 -7.65 14.99 20.56
N GLU A 107 -7.01 13.89 20.97
CA GLU A 107 -7.26 13.28 22.29
C GLU A 107 -5.95 12.81 22.94
#